data_AF-V6IFP7-F1
#
_entry.id   AF-V6IFP7-F1
#
_cell.length_a   1.000
_cell.length_b   1.000
_cell.length_c   1.000
_cell.angle_alpha   90.00
_cell.angle_beta   90.00
_cell.angle_gamma   90.00
#
_symmetry.space_group_name_H-M   'P 1'
#
loop_
_entity.id
_entity.type
_entity.pdbx_description
1 polymer ?
#
loop_
_entity_poly.entity_id
_entity_poly.type
_entity_poly.pdbx_seq_one_letter_code
_entity_poly.pdbx_strand_id
1 'polypeptide(L)'
;MLNLIIDRVGSVNVFNILDTSGSGSESHLQSTIDEDLILEYIKEIENLVRVSNAVNSKGMSHKTLETEILHELKILGETFYDQFFPAPIQEKLRLTTEKYLHLNMDPKLGVIPWTLTRWNLFFVG
;
A
#
# COMPACT_ATOMS: atom_id res chain seq x y z
N MET A 1 -2.24 -19.43 0.24
CA MET A 1 -2.24 -18.11 -0.43
C MET A 1 -3.32 -17.27 0.23
N LEU A 2 -3.05 -16.01 0.56
CA LEU A 2 -4.06 -15.13 1.16
C LEU A 2 -4.74 -14.30 0.07
N ASN A 3 -6.07 -14.33 0.03
CA ASN A 3 -6.86 -13.54 -0.91
C ASN A 3 -7.58 -12.42 -0.16
N LEU A 4 -7.35 -11.18 -0.58
CA LEU A 4 -8.00 -10.00 -0.03
C LEU A 4 -8.74 -9.27 -1.16
N ILE A 5 -10.05 -9.13 -1.01
CA ILE A 5 -10.90 -8.35 -1.89
C ILE A 5 -11.13 -6.98 -1.25
N ILE A 6 -10.96 -5.91 -2.02
CA ILE A 6 -11.10 -4.53 -1.58
C ILE A 6 -12.03 -3.80 -2.55
N ASP A 7 -13.26 -3.58 -2.12
CA ASP A 7 -14.23 -2.77 -2.86
C ASP A 7 -14.24 -1.34 -2.33
N ARG A 8 -14.36 -0.35 -3.22
CA ARG A 8 -14.39 1.05 -2.81
C ARG A 8 -15.73 1.70 -3.19
N VAL A 9 -16.43 2.23 -2.19
CA VAL A 9 -17.69 2.97 -2.36
C VAL A 9 -17.53 4.38 -1.79
N GLY A 10 -17.30 5.35 -2.67
CA GLY A 10 -16.95 6.71 -2.25
C GLY A 10 -15.58 6.75 -1.56
N SER A 11 -15.53 7.22 -0.32
CA SER A 11 -14.31 7.21 0.52
C SER A 11 -14.15 5.95 1.38
N VAL A 12 -15.11 5.02 1.35
CA VAL A 12 -15.08 3.81 2.16
C VAL A 12 -14.49 2.65 1.38
N ASN A 13 -13.47 1.99 1.93
CA ASN A 13 -12.97 0.71 1.46
C ASN A 13 -13.60 -0.40 2.29
N VAL A 14 -14.10 -1.44 1.63
CA VAL A 14 -14.65 -2.65 2.25
C VAL A 14 -13.71 -3.81 1.97
N PHE A 15 -13.26 -4.48 3.02
CA PHE A 15 -12.26 -5.55 2.96
C PHE A 15 -12.91 -6.90 3.23
N ASN A 16 -12.74 -7.84 2.31
CA ASN A 16 -13.16 -9.22 2.45
C ASN A 16 -11.96 -10.15 2.32
N ILE A 17 -11.70 -10.94 3.34
CA ILE A 17 -10.62 -11.94 3.32
C ILE A 17 -11.22 -13.30 3.01
N LEU A 18 -10.76 -13.92 1.94
CA LEU A 18 -11.12 -15.31 1.63
C LEU A 18 -10.03 -16.22 2.20
N ASP A 19 -10.28 -16.71 3.41
CA ASP A 19 -9.43 -17.71 4.05
C ASP A 19 -9.97 -19.12 3.74
N THR A 20 -9.13 -20.00 3.19
CA THR A 20 -9.50 -21.38 2.85
C THR A 20 -9.75 -22.26 4.06
N SER A 21 -9.50 -21.77 5.28
CA SER A 21 -9.52 -22.54 6.53
C SER A 21 -10.88 -22.58 7.25
N GLY A 22 -11.96 -22.08 6.64
CA GLY A 22 -13.34 -22.44 7.04
C GLY A 22 -13.88 -21.85 8.35
N SER A 23 -13.17 -20.89 8.98
CA SER A 23 -13.72 -20.15 10.13
C SER A 23 -14.21 -18.78 9.68
N GLY A 24 -15.53 -18.69 9.52
CA GLY A 24 -16.23 -17.45 9.20
C GLY A 24 -16.04 -16.42 10.30
N SER A 25 -15.40 -15.32 9.94
CA SER A 25 -15.64 -14.03 10.60
C SER A 25 -15.87 -13.02 9.49
N GLU A 26 -17.12 -12.94 9.01
CA GLU A 26 -17.64 -11.84 8.20
C GLU A 26 -17.67 -10.55 9.04
N SER A 27 -16.52 -10.10 9.55
CA SER A 27 -16.39 -8.72 9.96
C SER A 27 -16.36 -7.89 8.69
N HIS A 28 -17.37 -7.04 8.50
CA HIS A 28 -17.37 -5.98 7.48
C HIS A 28 -16.25 -5.01 7.82
N LEU A 29 -15.01 -5.40 7.54
CA LEU A 29 -13.84 -4.59 7.82
C LEU A 29 -13.85 -3.44 6.83
N GLN A 30 -13.79 -2.24 7.37
CA GLN A 30 -13.87 -1.03 6.57
C GLN A 30 -12.81 -0.05 7.02
N SER A 31 -12.33 0.74 6.08
CA SER A 31 -11.60 1.97 6.36
C SER A 31 -12.22 3.10 5.57
N THR A 32 -12.09 4.32 6.09
CA THR A 32 -12.48 5.53 5.38
C THR A 32 -11.21 6.29 5.05
N ILE A 33 -11.02 6.55 3.77
CA ILE A 33 -9.90 7.34 3.26
C ILE A 33 -10.41 8.22 2.14
N ASP A 34 -10.19 9.51 2.25
CA ASP A 34 -10.62 10.46 1.24
C ASP A 34 -9.77 10.34 -0.02
N GLU A 35 -10.39 10.60 -1.18
CA GLU A 35 -9.70 10.54 -2.47
C GLU A 35 -8.56 11.55 -2.55
N ASP A 36 -8.73 12.73 -1.94
CA ASP A 36 -7.70 13.76 -1.86
C ASP A 36 -6.42 13.26 -1.17
N LEU A 37 -6.55 12.41 -0.14
CA LEU A 37 -5.40 11.83 0.55
C LEU A 37 -4.65 10.82 -0.33
N ILE A 38 -5.39 10.02 -1.11
CA ILE A 38 -4.80 9.09 -2.08
C ILE A 38 -4.01 9.89 -3.14
N LEU A 39 -4.61 10.97 -3.65
CA LEU A 39 -3.96 11.84 -4.64
C LEU A 39 -2.74 12.56 -4.07
N GLU A 40 -2.81 13.01 -2.81
CA GLU A 40 -1.68 13.63 -2.11
C GLU A 40 -0.52 12.64 -1.95
N TYR A 41 -0.80 11.42 -1.51
CA TYR A 41 0.20 10.35 -1.40
C TYR A 41 0.91 10.08 -2.75
N ILE A 42 0.13 9.92 -3.83
CA ILE A 42 0.68 9.69 -5.17
C ILE A 42 1.54 10.87 -5.62
N LYS A 43 1.05 12.09 -5.43
CA LYS A 43 1.76 13.32 -5.79
C LYS A 43 3.08 13.43 -5.05
N GLU A 44 3.13 13.05 -3.78
CA GLU A 44 4.36 13.13 -2.99
C GLU A 44 5.40 12.11 -3.45
N ILE A 45 4.98 10.90 -3.82
CA ILE A 45 5.86 9.92 -4.46
C ILE A 45 6.41 10.46 -5.78
N GLU A 46 5.57 11.05 -6.63
CA GLU A 46 6.02 11.66 -7.87
C GLU A 46 7.04 12.76 -7.63
N ASN A 47 6.85 13.60 -6.61
CA ASN A 47 7.79 14.65 -6.24
C ASN A 47 9.16 14.06 -5.87
N LEU A 48 9.19 13.04 -5.01
CA LEU A 48 10.42 12.36 -4.60
C LEU A 48 11.15 11.72 -5.78
N VAL A 49 10.42 11.08 -6.70
CA VAL A 49 10.98 10.51 -7.93
C VAL A 49 11.56 11.60 -8.83
N ARG A 50 10.88 12.74 -8.98
CA ARG A 50 11.39 13.89 -9.76
C ARG A 50 12.69 14.45 -9.15
N VAL A 51 12.75 14.60 -7.84
CA VAL A 51 13.96 15.04 -7.13
C VAL A 51 15.10 14.04 -7.35
N SER A 52 14.84 12.73 -7.18
CA SER A 52 15.81 11.67 -7.44
C SER A 52 16.38 11.72 -8.85
N ASN A 53 15.50 11.83 -9.86
CA ASN A 53 15.91 11.93 -11.26
C ASN A 53 16.72 13.21 -11.55
N ALA A 54 16.32 14.35 -10.97
CA ALA A 54 17.05 15.61 -11.15
C ALA A 54 18.47 15.54 -10.58
N VAL A 55 18.66 14.87 -9.44
CA VAL A 55 19.98 14.65 -8.82
C VAL A 55 20.83 13.72 -9.69
N ASN A 56 20.26 12.58 -10.10
CA ASN A 56 20.96 11.60 -10.94
C ASN A 56 21.36 12.16 -12.31
N SER A 57 20.50 12.98 -12.92
CA SER A 57 20.76 13.60 -14.24
C SER A 57 21.95 14.56 -14.25
N LYS A 58 22.33 15.11 -13.09
CA LYS A 58 23.48 16.01 -12.94
C LYS A 58 24.81 15.29 -12.74
N GLY A 59 24.82 13.95 -12.79
CA GLY A 59 26.04 13.13 -12.66
C GLY A 59 26.71 13.19 -11.29
N MET A 60 26.04 13.78 -10.29
CA MET A 60 26.52 13.81 -8.91
C MET A 60 25.91 12.62 -8.16
N SER A 61 26.67 11.54 -7.96
CA SER A 61 26.26 10.45 -7.08
C SER A 61 26.27 10.95 -5.64
N HIS A 62 25.09 11.28 -5.12
CA HIS A 62 24.87 11.65 -3.73
C HIS A 62 24.25 10.48 -2.97
N LYS A 63 25.07 9.49 -2.62
CA LYS A 63 24.62 8.29 -1.87
C LYS A 63 23.80 8.63 -0.61
N THR A 64 24.14 9.71 0.08
CA THR A 64 23.38 10.19 1.25
C THR A 64 21.96 10.60 0.86
N LEU A 65 21.81 11.39 -0.22
CA LEU A 65 20.51 11.85 -0.70
C LEU A 65 19.65 10.72 -1.27
N GLU A 66 20.26 9.76 -1.97
CA GLU A 66 19.57 8.55 -2.40
C GLU A 66 19.01 7.77 -1.21
N THR A 67 19.80 7.65 -0.13
CA THR A 67 19.38 6.98 1.11
C THR A 67 18.23 7.75 1.79
N GLU A 68 18.31 9.08 1.84
CA GLU A 68 17.25 9.94 2.38
C GLU A 68 15.94 9.78 1.59
N ILE A 69 16.00 9.81 0.25
CA ILE A 69 14.80 9.62 -0.59
C ILE A 69 14.17 8.24 -0.36
N LEU A 70 14.98 7.19 -0.28
CA LEU A 70 14.47 5.83 0.00
C LEU A 70 13.84 5.75 1.40
N HIS A 71 14.44 6.44 2.38
CA HIS A 71 13.89 6.54 3.74
C HIS A 71 12.53 7.25 3.75
N GLU A 72 12.40 8.38 3.05
CA GLU A 72 11.13 9.11 2.94
C GLU A 72 10.06 8.30 2.21
N LEU A 73 10.39 7.63 1.11
CA LEU A 73 9.46 6.74 0.40
C LEU A 73 8.94 5.63 1.31
N LYS A 74 9.82 5.06 2.15
CA LYS A 74 9.43 4.04 3.13
C LYS A 74 8.46 4.61 4.17
N ILE A 75 8.75 5.79 4.75
CA ILE A 75 7.86 6.43 5.73
C ILE A 75 6.49 6.71 5.12
N LEU A 76 6.44 7.27 3.91
CA LEU A 76 5.19 7.54 3.20
C LEU A 76 4.39 6.26 2.96
N GLY A 77 5.04 5.21 2.47
CA GLY A 77 4.41 3.91 2.23
C GLY A 77 3.85 3.27 3.50
N GLU A 78 4.59 3.34 4.62
CA GLU A 78 4.13 2.85 5.92
C GLU A 78 2.97 3.68 6.46
N THR A 79 3.05 5.01 6.35
CA THR A 79 2.00 5.92 6.83
C THR A 79 0.71 5.74 6.04
N PHE A 80 0.79 5.64 4.71
CA PHE A 80 -0.38 5.39 3.88
C PHE A 80 -0.99 4.03 4.17
N TYR A 81 -0.16 3.00 4.35
CA TYR A 81 -0.62 1.67 4.75
C TYR A 81 -1.42 1.69 6.04
N ASP A 82 -0.90 2.36 7.08
CA ASP A 82 -1.52 2.36 8.41
C ASP A 82 -2.89 3.08 8.38
N GLN A 83 -3.09 4.02 7.47
CA GLN A 83 -4.36 4.72 7.25
C GLN A 83 -5.32 3.95 6.33
N PHE A 84 -4.79 3.31 5.29
CA PHE A 84 -5.59 2.60 4.29
C PHE A 84 -6.18 1.31 4.84
N PHE A 85 -5.39 0.49 5.56
CA PHE A 85 -5.84 -0.80 6.06
C PHE A 85 -6.32 -0.69 7.51
N PRO A 86 -7.49 -1.23 7.87
CA PRO A 86 -7.93 -1.22 9.27
C PRO A 86 -7.10 -2.21 10.10
N ALA A 87 -6.93 -1.93 11.40
CA ALA A 87 -6.06 -2.71 12.30
C ALA A 87 -6.26 -4.25 12.25
N PRO A 88 -7.49 -4.80 12.14
CA PRO A 88 -7.65 -6.25 12.01
C PRO A 88 -7.06 -6.84 10.73
N ILE A 89 -7.08 -6.09 9.63
CA ILE A 89 -6.44 -6.48 8.36
C ILE A 89 -4.92 -6.43 8.52
N GLN A 90 -4.41 -5.35 9.11
CA GLN A 90 -2.98 -5.20 9.37
C GLN A 90 -2.44 -6.37 10.21
N GLU A 91 -3.15 -6.75 11.27
CA GLU A 91 -2.73 -7.83 12.17
C GLU A 91 -2.75 -9.20 11.48
N LYS A 92 -3.82 -9.50 10.72
CA LYS A 92 -3.90 -10.75 9.95
C LYS A 92 -2.75 -10.89 8.96
N LEU A 93 -2.42 -9.80 8.30
CA LEU A 93 -1.36 -9.80 7.31
C LEU A 93 0.03 -9.79 7.96
N ARG A 94 0.19 -9.25 9.17
CA ARG A 94 1.42 -9.40 9.97
C ARG A 94 1.65 -10.83 10.44
N LEU A 95 0.57 -11.54 10.78
CA LEU A 95 0.62 -12.91 11.32
C LEU A 95 0.60 -13.99 10.23
N THR A 96 0.31 -13.64 8.98
CA THR A 96 0.19 -14.63 7.91
C THR A 96 1.52 -15.30 7.62
N THR A 97 1.50 -16.62 7.44
CA THR A 97 2.65 -17.41 6.96
C THR A 97 2.65 -17.59 5.45
N GLU A 98 1.66 -17.01 4.78
CA GLU A 98 1.49 -17.08 3.34
C GLU A 98 2.55 -16.26 2.60
N LYS A 99 3.08 -16.83 1.51
CA LYS A 99 4.12 -16.16 0.70
C LYS A 99 3.57 -15.18 -0.34
N TYR A 100 2.28 -15.31 -0.65
CA TYR A 100 1.62 -14.58 -1.71
C TYR A 100 0.33 -13.97 -1.20
N LEU A 101 0.17 -12.68 -1.51
CA LEU A 101 -1.06 -11.92 -1.30
C LEU A 101 -1.67 -11.64 -2.67
N HIS A 102 -2.86 -12.19 -2.89
CA HIS A 102 -3.65 -11.88 -4.07
C HIS A 102 -4.65 -10.79 -3.69
N LEU A 103 -4.48 -9.61 -4.30
CA LEU A 103 -5.33 -8.46 -4.11
C LEU A 103 -6.31 -8.36 -5.27
N ASN A 104 -7.60 -8.48 -4.98
CA ASN A 104 -8.64 -8.14 -5.93
C ASN A 104 -9.23 -6.80 -5.50
N MET A 105 -9.05 -5.75 -6.30
CA MET A 105 -9.37 -4.38 -5.88
C MET A 105 -10.19 -3.66 -6.93
N ASP A 106 -10.98 -2.68 -6.48
CA ASP A 106 -11.59 -1.68 -7.37
C ASP A 106 -10.52 -1.06 -8.30
N PRO A 107 -10.76 -0.96 -9.62
CA PRO A 107 -9.79 -0.40 -10.57
C PRO A 107 -9.26 0.99 -10.21
N LYS A 108 -10.05 1.80 -9.49
CA LYS A 108 -9.62 3.13 -9.02
C LYS A 108 -8.47 3.06 -8.02
N LEU A 109 -8.32 1.94 -7.32
CA LEU A 109 -7.20 1.69 -6.40
C LEU A 109 -5.94 1.23 -7.13
N GLY A 110 -6.03 0.90 -8.43
CA GLY A 110 -4.90 0.43 -9.23
C GLY A 110 -3.82 1.49 -9.48
N VAL A 111 -4.12 2.78 -9.25
CA VAL A 111 -3.14 3.88 -9.37
C VAL A 111 -2.20 3.97 -8.17
N ILE A 112 -2.53 3.32 -7.05
CA ILE A 112 -1.73 3.37 -5.84
C ILE A 112 -0.50 2.45 -6.04
N PRO A 113 0.72 2.95 -5.79
CA PRO A 113 1.93 2.14 -5.89
C PRO A 113 2.07 1.21 -4.67
N TRP A 114 1.23 0.17 -4.61
CA TRP A 114 1.14 -0.79 -3.50
C TRP A 114 2.47 -1.44 -3.12
N THR A 115 3.39 -1.57 -4.07
CA THR A 115 4.74 -2.11 -3.87
C THR A 115 5.62 -1.28 -2.94
N LEU A 116 5.29 -0.01 -2.72
CA LEU A 116 6.02 0.88 -1.82
C LEU A 116 5.52 0.84 -0.38
N THR A 117 4.41 0.13 -0.13
CA THR A 117 3.88 -0.03 1.22
C THR A 117 4.61 -1.16 1.97
N ARG A 118 4.35 -1.32 3.28
CA ARG A 118 5.06 -2.23 4.21
C ARG A 118 5.13 -3.72 3.79
N TRP A 119 4.53 -4.12 2.67
CA TRP A 119 4.48 -5.51 2.23
C TRP A 119 5.83 -6.02 1.72
N ASN A 120 6.42 -6.96 2.46
CA ASN A 120 7.43 -7.90 1.92
C ASN A 120 6.80 -9.08 1.16
N LEU A 121 5.50 -9.02 0.84
CA LEU A 121 4.77 -10.05 0.11
C LEU A 121 4.73 -9.70 -1.37
N PHE A 122 4.94 -10.71 -2.23
CA PHE A 122 4.84 -10.52 -3.67
C PHE A 122 3.37 -10.37 -4.07
N PHE A 123 3.06 -9.30 -4.80
CA PHE A 123 1.76 -9.08 -5.42
C PHE A 123 1.64 -9.92 -6.69
N VAL A 124 0.58 -10.71 -6.77
CA VAL A 124 0.10 -11.27 -8.03
C VAL A 124 -1.22 -10.57 -8.30
N GLY A 125 -1.31 -9.87 -9.43
CA GLY A 125 -2.53 -9.18 -9.89
C GLY A 125 -3.14 -9.88 -11.10
#